data_AF-A0A846EEX0-F1
#
_entry.id   AF-A0A846EEX0-F1
#
_cell.length_a   1.000
_cell.length_b   1.000
_cell.length_c   1.000
_cell.angle_alpha   90.00
_cell.angle_beta   90.00
_cell.angle_gamma   90.00
#
_symmetry.space_group_name_H-M   'P 1'
#
loop_
_entity.id
_entity.type
_entity.pdbx_description
1 polymer ?
#
loop_
_entity_poly.entity_id
_entity_poly.type
_entity_poly.pdbx_seq_one_letter_code
_entity_poly.pdbx_strand_id
1 'polypeptide(L)'
;MSKHKIVVLSDIHIGTNQPTVWYQKDIHQPYLITILDWIISNANEIQELILLGDIVDFWTYPPDQRPPSFQEIITANPDIFGAQGKLPAILTALDGKITYIRGNHDMNITQNDLSLIPHPQHKITLADDIYYPLGQNNRRILCTHGHHFTMFNAPDTQTPLNPLPVGHFVTRAVAYNLQQTLPPGKTAADLPDHGSPNGISLNDFIAALPKSFSSNVPVAQMLLDFITHKVSMPPDQAITLPNGQTQTINQAKTIYSNLWEQWANQYGGGNEGFLVALKAAIADGNGDYMGWFAEKLALEVGAELVVMGHTHTSISGLEKALIQYVNTGFECPARENLNKQYPSFVVIDTNNYQADVFYVTNQNNSYQIVASSAEEASIGISPFQDFSCYIVVDNTQGNSNLQLVNFDKEDGYYIVNPPNIIRAGEKGRFWMQDYSKLMGGGGTQGQVTYKKEQDGSQIDLTYACPNSFWSNNECSGANFYTSNDGVKWSNLNEVINSGIGRNHPFFVRFVI
;
A
#
# COMPACT_ATOMS: atom_id res chain seq x y z
N MET A 1 22.80 6.87 23.26
CA MET A 1 21.44 7.38 23.02
C MET A 1 20.54 6.18 22.76
N SER A 2 19.25 6.24 23.10
CA SER A 2 18.34 5.13 22.78
C SER A 2 18.08 5.08 21.27
N LYS A 3 18.12 3.86 20.70
CA LYS A 3 17.68 3.63 19.32
C LYS A 3 16.18 3.96 19.24
N HIS A 4 15.81 4.78 18.27
CA HIS A 4 14.45 5.31 18.10
C HIS A 4 14.06 5.47 16.62
N LYS A 5 14.92 5.01 15.69
CA LYS A 5 14.65 5.07 14.26
C LYS A 5 14.39 3.68 13.69
N ILE A 6 13.35 3.55 12.87
CA ILE A 6 13.16 2.38 11.98
C ILE A 6 13.50 2.83 10.57
N VAL A 7 14.22 2.01 9.82
CA VAL A 7 14.44 2.22 8.39
C VAL A 7 13.62 1.23 7.59
N VAL A 8 12.97 1.66 6.51
CA VAL A 8 12.13 0.80 5.67
C VAL A 8 12.57 0.92 4.21
N LEU A 9 12.84 -0.24 3.58
CA LEU A 9 13.17 -0.40 2.16
C LEU A 9 12.13 -1.31 1.50
N SER A 10 11.82 -1.09 0.22
CA SER A 10 10.82 -1.85 -0.53
C SER A 10 11.10 -1.74 -2.02
N ASP A 11 10.47 -2.60 -2.83
CA ASP A 11 10.42 -2.44 -4.30
C ASP A 11 11.82 -2.33 -4.94
N ILE A 12 12.75 -3.17 -4.47
CA ILE A 12 14.14 -3.26 -4.94
C ILE A 12 14.25 -4.21 -6.13
N HIS A 13 13.47 -5.30 -6.13
CA HIS A 13 13.33 -6.27 -7.21
C HIS A 13 14.63 -6.95 -7.65
N ILE A 14 15.52 -7.29 -6.70
CA ILE A 14 16.80 -7.93 -7.00
C ILE A 14 16.57 -9.32 -7.61
N GLY A 15 16.98 -9.52 -8.86
CA GLY A 15 16.96 -10.82 -9.55
C GLY A 15 18.35 -11.34 -9.89
N THR A 16 18.44 -12.18 -10.92
CA THR A 16 19.71 -12.75 -11.41
C THR A 16 20.40 -11.91 -12.49
N ASN A 17 20.05 -10.62 -12.58
CA ASN A 17 20.53 -9.70 -13.61
C ASN A 17 20.21 -10.15 -15.06
N GLN A 18 19.14 -10.94 -15.22
CA GLN A 18 18.57 -11.22 -16.54
C GLN A 18 18.09 -9.91 -17.19
N PRO A 19 18.20 -9.76 -18.52
CA PRO A 19 17.85 -8.50 -19.17
C PRO A 19 16.40 -8.04 -18.97
N THR A 20 15.48 -8.94 -18.65
CA THR A 20 14.06 -8.60 -18.41
C THR A 20 13.76 -8.16 -16.98
N VAL A 21 14.68 -8.42 -16.03
CA VAL A 21 14.53 -8.04 -14.62
C VAL A 21 14.67 -6.54 -14.47
N TRP A 22 13.86 -5.91 -13.61
CA TRP A 22 13.93 -4.46 -13.40
C TRP A 22 15.25 -4.05 -12.75
N TYR A 23 15.65 -4.72 -11.67
CA TYR A 23 16.95 -4.50 -11.05
C TYR A 23 18.11 -4.99 -11.94
N GLN A 24 18.86 -4.03 -12.46
CA GLN A 24 20.17 -4.22 -13.07
C GLN A 24 21.31 -3.73 -12.16
N LYS A 25 22.27 -4.62 -11.87
CA LYS A 25 23.35 -4.41 -10.92
C LYS A 25 24.25 -3.22 -11.27
N ASP A 26 24.56 -3.03 -12.55
CA ASP A 26 25.43 -1.94 -13.02
C ASP A 26 24.79 -0.55 -12.86
N ILE A 27 23.46 -0.50 -12.75
CA ILE A 27 22.68 0.74 -12.65
C ILE A 27 22.28 1.01 -11.20
N HIS A 28 21.62 0.04 -10.55
CA HIS A 28 20.90 0.28 -9.30
C HIS A 28 21.72 -0.05 -8.05
N GLN A 29 22.65 -1.01 -8.13
CA GLN A 29 23.42 -1.45 -6.95
C GLN A 29 24.15 -0.30 -6.23
N PRO A 30 24.75 0.69 -6.92
CA PRO A 30 25.38 1.81 -6.24
C PRO A 30 24.42 2.64 -5.37
N TYR A 31 23.17 2.81 -5.79
CA TYR A 31 22.14 3.51 -5.02
C TYR A 31 21.78 2.70 -3.77
N LEU A 32 21.47 1.41 -3.95
CA LEU A 32 21.17 0.50 -2.85
C LEU A 32 22.31 0.45 -1.82
N ILE A 33 23.56 0.25 -2.28
CA ILE A 33 24.75 0.25 -1.40
C ILE A 33 24.86 1.55 -0.60
N THR A 34 24.54 2.69 -1.20
CA THR A 34 24.57 3.99 -0.51
C THR A 34 23.59 4.02 0.66
N ILE A 35 22.38 3.48 0.49
CA ILE A 35 21.38 3.38 1.56
C ILE A 35 21.87 2.41 2.64
N LEU A 36 22.35 1.24 2.25
CA LEU A 36 22.81 0.21 3.19
C LEU A 36 24.03 0.70 4.01
N ASP A 37 24.95 1.45 3.39
CA ASP A 37 26.09 2.07 4.09
C ASP A 37 25.67 3.19 5.04
N TRP A 38 24.64 3.95 4.67
CA TRP A 38 24.05 4.94 5.58
C TRP A 38 23.42 4.26 6.80
N ILE A 39 22.70 3.14 6.63
CA ILE A 39 22.13 2.37 7.74
C ILE A 39 23.25 1.91 8.69
N ILE A 40 24.33 1.31 8.15
CA ILE A 40 25.47 0.87 8.96
C ILE A 40 26.09 2.04 9.72
N SER A 41 26.27 3.19 9.06
CA SER A 41 26.88 4.38 9.66
C SER A 41 26.02 5.01 10.75
N ASN A 42 24.69 4.81 10.71
CA ASN A 42 23.71 5.36 11.65
C ASN A 42 23.13 4.30 12.61
N ALA A 43 23.75 3.11 12.70
CA ALA A 43 23.25 1.97 13.46
C ALA A 43 23.01 2.25 14.97
N ASN A 44 23.68 3.26 15.54
CA ASN A 44 23.51 3.67 16.94
C ASN A 44 22.14 4.32 17.22
N GLU A 45 21.43 4.80 16.20
CA GLU A 45 20.10 5.39 16.31
C GLU A 45 18.99 4.47 15.78
N ILE A 46 19.37 3.48 14.97
CA ILE A 46 18.45 2.58 14.28
C ILE A 46 18.14 1.35 15.13
N GLN A 47 16.86 1.15 15.42
CA GLN A 47 16.35 0.00 16.15
C GLN A 47 16.15 -1.22 15.26
N GLU A 48 15.77 -1.02 14.00
CA GLU A 48 15.39 -2.08 13.06
C GLU A 48 15.47 -1.59 11.62
N LEU A 49 15.85 -2.49 10.70
CA LEU A 49 15.61 -2.36 9.26
C LEU A 49 14.44 -3.28 8.87
N ILE A 50 13.44 -2.72 8.20
CA ILE A 50 12.32 -3.45 7.62
C ILE A 50 12.51 -3.52 6.10
N LEU A 51 12.49 -4.72 5.56
CA LEU A 51 12.45 -5.02 4.14
C LEU A 51 10.99 -5.33 3.78
N LEU A 52 10.28 -4.32 3.25
CA LEU A 52 8.82 -4.25 3.13
C LEU A 52 8.30 -4.81 1.80
N GLY A 53 8.77 -5.98 1.40
CA GLY A 53 8.29 -6.65 0.19
C GLY A 53 8.98 -6.20 -1.10
N ASP A 54 8.84 -7.04 -2.12
CA ASP A 54 9.40 -6.84 -3.45
C ASP A 54 10.93 -6.54 -3.41
N ILE A 55 11.63 -7.22 -2.49
CA ILE A 55 13.08 -7.08 -2.29
C ILE A 55 13.83 -7.89 -3.34
N VAL A 56 13.29 -9.07 -3.65
CA VAL A 56 13.75 -9.92 -4.74
C VAL A 56 12.65 -10.12 -5.76
N ASP A 57 13.03 -10.44 -6.99
CA ASP A 57 12.08 -10.59 -8.08
C ASP A 57 12.08 -12.01 -8.62
N PHE A 58 10.89 -12.63 -8.64
CA PHE A 58 10.63 -13.92 -9.28
C PHE A 58 9.68 -13.82 -10.48
N TRP A 59 9.14 -12.64 -10.81
CA TRP A 59 8.07 -12.50 -11.79
C TRP A 59 8.56 -12.03 -13.16
N THR A 60 9.56 -11.16 -13.20
CA THR A 60 10.03 -10.47 -14.43
C THR A 60 10.93 -11.32 -15.35
N TYR A 61 10.76 -12.64 -15.35
CA TYR A 61 11.48 -13.56 -16.24
C TYR A 61 10.61 -13.96 -17.44
N PRO A 62 11.20 -14.27 -18.61
CA PRO A 62 10.44 -14.71 -19.78
C PRO A 62 9.60 -15.95 -19.48
N PRO A 63 8.42 -16.11 -20.13
CA PRO A 63 7.43 -17.12 -19.77
C PRO A 63 7.95 -18.56 -19.89
N ASP A 64 8.88 -18.82 -20.81
CA ASP A 64 9.49 -20.13 -21.04
C ASP A 64 10.53 -20.52 -19.96
N GLN A 65 10.95 -19.57 -19.13
CA GLN A 65 11.96 -19.79 -18.08
C GLN A 65 11.30 -20.00 -16.73
N ARG A 66 11.73 -21.02 -15.99
CA ARG A 66 11.37 -21.11 -14.57
C ARG A 66 12.01 -19.93 -13.81
N PRO A 67 11.26 -19.20 -12.97
CA PRO A 67 11.85 -18.22 -12.06
C PRO A 67 13.00 -18.82 -11.24
N PRO A 68 14.05 -18.04 -10.95
CA PRO A 68 15.18 -18.54 -10.17
C PRO A 68 14.75 -18.84 -8.72
N SER A 69 15.51 -19.71 -8.09
CA SER A 69 15.49 -19.88 -6.63
C SER A 69 16.14 -18.69 -5.93
N PHE A 70 15.82 -18.51 -4.65
CA PHE A 70 16.45 -17.47 -3.83
C PHE A 70 17.98 -17.66 -3.73
N GLN A 71 18.46 -18.90 -3.70
CA GLN A 71 19.89 -19.21 -3.69
C GLN A 71 20.61 -18.72 -4.96
N GLU A 72 19.96 -18.82 -6.13
CA GLU A 72 20.51 -18.31 -7.39
C GLU A 72 20.59 -16.78 -7.38
N ILE A 73 19.59 -16.10 -6.82
CA ILE A 73 19.61 -14.64 -6.62
C ILE A 73 20.74 -14.22 -5.67
N ILE A 74 20.91 -14.90 -4.53
CA ILE A 74 22.04 -14.65 -3.61
C ILE A 74 23.37 -14.79 -4.34
N THR A 75 23.53 -15.87 -5.12
CA THR A 75 24.78 -16.18 -5.84
C THR A 75 25.10 -15.12 -6.89
N ALA A 76 24.08 -14.57 -7.56
CA ALA A 76 24.25 -13.50 -8.54
C ALA A 76 24.60 -12.14 -7.90
N ASN A 77 24.29 -11.93 -6.61
CA ASN A 77 24.42 -10.64 -5.94
C ASN A 77 25.25 -10.71 -4.64
N PRO A 78 26.53 -11.13 -4.70
CA PRO A 78 27.36 -11.35 -3.51
C PRO A 78 27.65 -10.06 -2.73
N ASP A 79 27.63 -8.89 -3.37
CA ASP A 79 27.88 -7.60 -2.70
C ASP A 79 26.73 -7.19 -1.76
N ILE A 80 25.53 -7.74 -1.98
CA ILE A 80 24.35 -7.50 -1.16
C ILE A 80 24.15 -8.65 -0.17
N PHE A 81 24.07 -9.88 -0.67
CA PHE A 81 23.69 -11.04 0.13
C PHE A 81 24.85 -11.94 0.56
N GLY A 82 26.02 -11.85 -0.07
CA GLY A 82 27.16 -12.72 0.23
C GLY A 82 27.73 -12.50 1.62
N ALA A 83 28.62 -13.38 2.09
CA ALA A 83 29.16 -13.33 3.47
C ALA A 83 29.88 -12.03 3.85
N GLN A 84 30.36 -11.27 2.86
CA GLN A 84 30.95 -9.94 3.03
C GLN A 84 30.06 -8.83 2.44
N GLY A 85 28.82 -9.17 2.08
CA GLY A 85 27.85 -8.28 1.51
C GLY A 85 27.20 -7.37 2.55
N LYS A 86 26.44 -6.39 2.06
CA LYS A 86 25.86 -5.34 2.91
C LYS A 86 24.78 -5.84 3.88
N LEU A 87 23.95 -6.82 3.50
CA LEU A 87 22.92 -7.32 4.42
C LEU A 87 23.52 -8.06 5.63
N PRO A 88 24.50 -8.98 5.48
CA PRO A 88 25.22 -9.52 6.63
C PRO A 88 25.92 -8.46 7.49
N ALA A 89 26.46 -7.38 6.89
CA ALA A 89 27.04 -6.27 7.64
C ALA A 89 25.98 -5.53 8.47
N ILE A 90 24.78 -5.32 7.94
CA ILE A 90 23.66 -4.73 8.69
C ILE A 90 23.17 -5.68 9.80
N LEU A 91 23.13 -7.00 9.56
CA LEU A 91 22.80 -7.98 10.61
C LEU A 91 23.76 -7.84 11.80
N THR A 92 25.05 -7.61 11.55
CA THR A 92 26.00 -7.29 12.63
C THR A 92 25.71 -5.93 13.26
N ALA A 93 25.55 -4.88 12.45
CA ALA A 93 25.39 -3.50 12.94
C ALA A 93 24.11 -3.29 13.78
N LEU A 94 23.05 -4.01 13.45
CA LEU A 94 21.74 -3.92 14.10
C LEU A 94 21.45 -5.09 15.07
N ASP A 95 22.44 -5.92 15.40
CA ASP A 95 22.28 -7.07 16.32
C ASP A 95 21.11 -7.99 15.91
N GLY A 96 21.05 -8.30 14.61
CA GLY A 96 20.04 -9.15 14.00
C GLY A 96 18.66 -8.52 13.79
N LYS A 97 18.48 -7.21 14.05
CA LYS A 97 17.20 -6.51 13.85
C LYS A 97 16.94 -6.14 12.40
N ILE A 98 16.75 -7.15 11.57
CA ILE A 98 16.21 -7.04 10.22
C ILE A 98 14.94 -7.90 10.12
N THR A 99 13.85 -7.27 9.70
CA THR A 99 12.56 -7.93 9.47
C THR A 99 12.21 -7.88 7.99
N TYR A 100 11.73 -8.99 7.44
CA TYR A 100 11.28 -9.15 6.06
C TYR A 100 9.77 -9.34 6.04
N ILE A 101 9.09 -8.55 5.23
CA ILE A 101 7.68 -8.70 4.88
C ILE A 101 7.62 -8.99 3.39
N ARG A 102 6.71 -9.85 2.97
CA ARG A 102 6.62 -10.24 1.55
C ARG A 102 5.85 -9.21 0.76
N GLY A 103 6.23 -9.04 -0.49
CA GLY A 103 5.46 -8.39 -1.53
C GLY A 103 4.94 -9.40 -2.54
N ASN A 104 4.36 -8.91 -3.64
CA ASN A 104 3.81 -9.79 -4.67
C ASN A 104 4.91 -10.50 -5.46
N HIS A 105 6.04 -9.83 -5.76
CA HIS A 105 7.14 -10.41 -6.54
C HIS A 105 7.92 -11.49 -5.79
N ASP A 106 7.86 -11.48 -4.45
CA ASP A 106 8.56 -12.40 -3.56
C ASP A 106 7.68 -13.14 -2.54
N MET A 107 6.37 -13.27 -2.84
CA MET A 107 5.36 -13.90 -1.97
C MET A 107 5.65 -15.34 -1.54
N ASN A 108 6.56 -16.04 -2.22
CA ASN A 108 6.94 -17.41 -1.89
C ASN A 108 8.17 -17.52 -0.98
N ILE A 109 8.78 -16.39 -0.57
CA ILE A 109 9.92 -16.39 0.34
C ILE A 109 9.54 -17.05 1.67
N THR A 110 10.41 -17.94 2.15
CA THR A 110 10.27 -18.61 3.45
C THR A 110 11.39 -18.20 4.39
N GLN A 111 11.22 -18.51 5.69
CA GLN A 111 12.28 -18.31 6.67
C GLN A 111 13.54 -19.16 6.37
N ASN A 112 13.36 -20.28 5.65
CA ASN A 112 14.48 -21.11 5.19
C ASN A 112 15.26 -20.41 4.09
N ASP A 113 14.58 -19.76 3.14
CA ASP A 113 15.23 -18.96 2.11
C ASP A 113 16.06 -17.83 2.74
N LEU A 114 15.46 -17.06 3.65
CA LEU A 114 16.17 -15.99 4.37
C LEU A 114 17.35 -16.51 5.20
N SER A 115 17.30 -17.75 5.68
CA SER A 115 18.41 -18.40 6.40
C SER A 115 19.59 -18.77 5.50
N LEU A 116 19.44 -18.71 4.17
CA LEU A 116 20.53 -18.93 3.21
C LEU A 116 21.49 -17.73 3.15
N ILE A 117 21.06 -16.56 3.61
CA ILE A 117 21.95 -15.40 3.75
C ILE A 117 22.98 -15.70 4.84
N PRO A 118 24.28 -15.79 4.50
CA PRO A 118 25.32 -16.23 5.43
C PRO A 118 25.57 -15.22 6.54
N HIS A 119 25.30 -15.60 7.79
CA HIS A 119 25.72 -14.86 8.97
C HIS A 119 25.90 -15.82 10.17
N PRO A 120 26.96 -15.68 10.99
CA PRO A 120 27.29 -16.67 12.02
C PRO A 120 26.35 -16.70 13.22
N GLN A 121 25.67 -15.58 13.54
CA GLN A 121 24.95 -15.42 14.82
C GLN A 121 23.50 -14.96 14.70
N HIS A 122 23.12 -14.40 13.55
CA HIS A 122 21.85 -13.69 13.36
C HIS A 122 21.23 -14.12 12.05
N LYS A 123 19.91 -13.95 11.95
CA LYS A 123 19.13 -14.23 10.76
C LYS A 123 18.12 -13.10 10.57
N ILE A 124 17.74 -12.86 9.32
CA ILE A 124 16.61 -12.01 9.01
C ILE A 124 15.33 -12.71 9.48
N THR A 125 14.46 -11.98 10.17
CA THR A 125 13.18 -12.51 10.66
C THR A 125 12.11 -12.28 9.62
N LEU A 126 11.38 -13.33 9.25
CA LEU A 126 10.19 -13.21 8.40
C LEU A 126 8.99 -12.84 9.28
N ALA A 127 8.31 -11.74 8.95
CA ALA A 127 7.08 -11.31 9.58
C ALA A 127 5.85 -11.70 8.75
N ASP A 128 4.68 -11.56 9.38
CA ASP A 128 3.39 -11.62 8.70
C ASP A 128 3.18 -10.39 7.80
N ASP A 129 2.20 -10.50 6.90
CA ASP A 129 1.86 -9.50 5.88
C ASP A 129 1.52 -8.11 6.45
N ILE A 130 0.99 -8.06 7.68
CA ILE A 130 0.79 -6.84 8.46
C ILE A 130 1.69 -6.90 9.69
N TYR A 131 2.64 -5.96 9.75
CA TYR A 131 3.64 -5.91 10.80
C TYR A 131 3.52 -4.67 11.67
N TYR A 132 3.65 -4.85 12.99
CA TYR A 132 3.67 -3.78 13.97
C TYR A 132 5.06 -3.75 14.64
N PRO A 133 5.98 -2.86 14.21
CA PRO A 133 7.36 -2.85 14.70
C PRO A 133 7.49 -2.52 16.19
N LEU A 134 6.48 -1.88 16.79
CA LEU A 134 6.43 -1.62 18.23
C LEU A 134 5.76 -2.76 19.03
N GLY A 135 5.37 -3.83 18.35
CA GLY A 135 4.74 -5.02 18.91
C GLY A 135 3.20 -4.98 18.85
N GLN A 136 2.59 -6.16 18.98
CA GLN A 136 1.12 -6.34 18.85
C GLN A 136 0.27 -5.54 19.83
N ASN A 137 0.84 -5.17 20.98
CA ASN A 137 0.19 -4.34 22.00
C ASN A 137 0.37 -2.83 21.75
N ASN A 138 1.21 -2.44 20.79
CA ASN A 138 1.42 -1.05 20.38
C ASN A 138 1.37 -0.96 18.84
N ARG A 139 0.16 -0.81 18.32
CA ARG A 139 -0.13 -0.81 16.87
C ARG A 139 -0.04 0.56 16.22
N ARG A 140 0.61 1.54 16.88
CA ARG A 140 0.67 2.93 16.40
C ARG A 140 1.41 3.09 15.07
N ILE A 141 2.35 2.20 14.78
CA ILE A 141 3.01 2.08 13.48
C ILE A 141 2.61 0.74 12.87
N LEU A 142 2.18 0.76 11.62
CA LEU A 142 1.89 -0.40 10.81
C LEU A 142 2.73 -0.37 9.53
N CYS A 143 3.33 -1.50 9.18
CA CYS A 143 4.02 -1.71 7.90
C CYS A 143 3.37 -2.88 7.17
N THR A 144 3.00 -2.71 5.91
CA THR A 144 2.49 -3.77 5.03
C THR A 144 2.82 -3.47 3.57
N HIS A 145 2.97 -4.48 2.72
CA HIS A 145 3.17 -4.24 1.29
C HIS A 145 1.84 -3.97 0.60
N GLY A 146 1.73 -2.87 -0.17
CA GLY A 146 0.45 -2.35 -0.67
C GLY A 146 -0.34 -3.32 -1.57
N HIS A 147 0.30 -4.35 -2.13
CA HIS A 147 -0.33 -5.33 -3.01
C HIS A 147 -1.54 -6.05 -2.41
N HIS A 148 -1.67 -6.14 -1.09
CA HIS A 148 -2.85 -6.75 -0.45
C HIS A 148 -4.15 -5.99 -0.72
N PHE A 149 -4.05 -4.73 -1.15
CA PHE A 149 -5.18 -3.84 -1.41
C PHE A 149 -5.44 -3.62 -2.91
N THR A 150 -4.70 -4.32 -3.76
CA THR A 150 -4.79 -4.19 -5.22
C THR A 150 -5.35 -5.48 -5.82
N MET A 151 -6.38 -5.36 -6.65
CA MET A 151 -7.17 -6.50 -7.14
C MET A 151 -6.35 -7.55 -7.88
N PHE A 152 -5.41 -7.10 -8.72
CA PHE A 152 -4.67 -7.94 -9.64
C PHE A 152 -3.37 -8.47 -9.04
N ASN A 153 -2.85 -7.84 -7.99
CA ASN A 153 -1.60 -8.26 -7.35
C ASN A 153 -1.75 -8.83 -5.94
N ALA A 154 -2.92 -8.71 -5.29
CA ALA A 154 -3.16 -9.35 -4.00
C ALA A 154 -3.16 -10.89 -4.12
N PRO A 155 -2.63 -11.62 -3.14
CA PRO A 155 -2.67 -13.07 -3.11
C PRO A 155 -4.08 -13.64 -3.31
N ASP A 156 -4.23 -14.60 -4.24
CA ASP A 156 -5.52 -15.28 -4.47
C ASP A 156 -5.50 -16.69 -3.88
N THR A 157 -6.11 -16.83 -2.71
CA THR A 157 -6.18 -18.11 -1.99
C THR A 157 -7.31 -19.03 -2.45
N GLN A 158 -8.16 -18.59 -3.38
CA GLN A 158 -9.33 -19.33 -3.84
C GLN A 158 -9.08 -20.11 -5.14
N THR A 159 -7.89 -19.98 -5.73
CA THR A 159 -7.53 -20.65 -6.98
C THR A 159 -6.65 -21.88 -6.75
N PRO A 160 -6.58 -22.80 -7.74
CA PRO A 160 -5.62 -23.90 -7.72
C PRO A 160 -4.15 -23.47 -7.74
N LEU A 161 -3.88 -22.19 -8.01
CA LEU A 161 -2.54 -21.61 -8.10
C LEU A 161 -2.14 -20.79 -6.86
N ASN A 162 -2.94 -20.82 -5.80
CA ASN A 162 -2.69 -20.11 -4.54
C ASN A 162 -1.20 -20.15 -4.11
N PRO A 163 -0.57 -19.01 -3.78
CA PRO A 163 -1.16 -17.65 -3.67
C PRO A 163 -1.09 -16.80 -4.95
N LEU A 164 -0.74 -17.38 -6.10
CA LEU A 164 -0.39 -16.63 -7.29
C LEU A 164 -1.58 -15.81 -7.83
N PRO A 165 -1.43 -14.51 -8.08
CA PRO A 165 -2.50 -13.67 -8.58
C PRO A 165 -2.41 -13.46 -10.10
N VAL A 166 -3.45 -12.86 -10.69
CA VAL A 166 -3.49 -12.61 -12.15
C VAL A 166 -2.36 -11.67 -12.62
N GLY A 167 -1.89 -10.77 -11.78
CA GLY A 167 -0.77 -9.85 -12.04
C GLY A 167 0.56 -10.55 -12.32
N HIS A 168 0.74 -11.79 -11.83
CA HIS A 168 1.86 -12.62 -12.24
C HIS A 168 1.83 -12.85 -13.75
N PHE A 169 0.71 -13.28 -14.30
CA PHE A 169 0.55 -13.56 -15.73
C PHE A 169 0.73 -12.31 -16.60
N VAL A 170 0.28 -11.15 -16.10
CA VAL A 170 0.55 -9.84 -16.72
C VAL A 170 2.05 -9.60 -16.83
N THR A 171 2.78 -9.75 -15.72
CA THR A 171 4.23 -9.52 -15.67
C THR A 171 4.99 -10.50 -16.57
N ARG A 172 4.56 -11.77 -16.63
CA ARG A 172 5.14 -12.79 -17.53
C ARG A 172 4.90 -12.45 -19.01
N ALA A 173 3.77 -11.87 -19.35
CA ALA A 173 3.47 -11.41 -20.71
C ALA A 173 4.31 -10.20 -21.11
N VAL A 174 4.61 -9.30 -20.17
CA VAL A 174 5.54 -8.18 -20.42
C VAL A 174 6.97 -8.71 -20.60
N ALA A 175 7.42 -9.64 -19.77
CA ALA A 175 8.74 -10.26 -19.91
C ALA A 175 8.88 -11.03 -21.24
N TYR A 176 7.80 -11.63 -21.76
CA TYR A 176 7.76 -12.17 -23.12
C TYR A 176 8.07 -11.09 -24.16
N ASN A 177 7.40 -9.92 -24.09
CA ASN A 177 7.68 -8.83 -25.02
C ASN A 177 9.14 -8.41 -24.98
N LEU A 178 9.67 -8.18 -23.78
CA LEU A 178 11.05 -7.76 -23.58
C LEU A 178 12.05 -8.74 -24.17
N GLN A 179 11.83 -10.05 -24.00
CA GLN A 179 12.67 -11.07 -24.62
C GLN A 179 12.72 -10.96 -26.15
N GLN A 180 11.64 -10.52 -26.79
CA GLN A 180 11.56 -10.38 -28.24
C GLN A 180 12.05 -9.01 -28.75
N THR A 181 11.88 -7.95 -27.95
CA THR A 181 12.05 -6.57 -28.41
C THR A 181 13.31 -5.88 -27.89
N LEU A 182 13.93 -6.37 -26.82
CA LEU A 182 15.15 -5.78 -26.28
C LEU A 182 16.30 -5.84 -27.30
N PRO A 183 16.93 -4.70 -27.63
CA PRO A 183 18.13 -4.70 -28.46
C PRO A 183 19.28 -5.48 -27.79
N PRO A 184 20.19 -6.08 -28.56
CA PRO A 184 21.34 -6.78 -28.00
C PRO A 184 22.14 -5.91 -27.02
N GLY A 185 22.41 -6.44 -25.83
CA GLY A 185 23.14 -5.74 -24.77
C GLY A 185 22.34 -4.68 -24.01
N LYS A 186 21.02 -4.57 -24.27
CA LYS A 186 20.09 -3.74 -23.49
C LYS A 186 19.29 -4.58 -22.49
N THR A 187 18.77 -3.89 -21.50
CA THR A 187 17.99 -4.45 -20.39
C THR A 187 16.68 -3.67 -20.22
N ALA A 188 15.77 -4.17 -19.38
CA ALA A 188 14.54 -3.48 -19.02
C ALA A 188 14.82 -2.06 -18.50
N ALA A 189 15.90 -1.90 -17.73
CA ALA A 189 16.31 -0.59 -17.20
C ALA A 189 16.79 0.41 -18.27
N ASP A 190 17.04 -0.03 -19.51
CA ASP A 190 17.37 0.87 -20.62
C ASP A 190 16.13 1.37 -21.39
N LEU A 191 14.94 0.90 -21.04
CA LEU A 191 13.69 1.29 -21.69
C LEU A 191 12.96 2.37 -20.87
N PRO A 192 12.39 3.40 -21.52
CA PRO A 192 11.55 4.40 -20.87
C PRO A 192 10.47 3.79 -19.99
N ASP A 193 10.32 4.31 -18.77
CA ASP A 193 9.24 3.96 -17.82
C ASP A 193 9.15 2.47 -17.42
N HIS A 194 10.13 1.65 -17.81
CA HIS A 194 10.28 0.30 -17.29
C HIS A 194 10.77 0.32 -15.85
N GLY A 195 10.29 -0.65 -15.07
CA GLY A 195 10.39 -0.59 -13.62
C GLY A 195 9.26 0.19 -12.98
N SER A 196 8.45 0.98 -13.70
CA SER A 196 7.25 1.64 -13.15
C SER A 196 5.94 1.11 -13.75
N PRO A 197 5.41 -0.01 -13.27
CA PRO A 197 6.11 -1.29 -13.10
C PRO A 197 6.59 -1.84 -14.46
N ASN A 198 5.81 -1.71 -15.54
CA ASN A 198 6.06 -2.46 -16.79
C ASN A 198 6.15 -1.63 -18.07
N GLY A 199 6.15 -0.29 -17.99
CA GLY A 199 6.12 0.60 -19.17
C GLY A 199 4.78 0.58 -19.94
N ILE A 200 3.79 -0.18 -19.47
CA ILE A 200 2.44 -0.25 -20.04
C ILE A 200 1.46 0.44 -19.10
N SER A 201 0.89 1.56 -19.55
CA SER A 201 -0.19 2.23 -18.83
C SER A 201 -1.48 1.41 -18.88
N LEU A 202 -2.10 1.20 -17.71
CA LEU A 202 -3.43 0.57 -17.59
C LEU A 202 -4.57 1.58 -17.69
N ASN A 203 -4.32 2.85 -18.01
CA ASN A 203 -5.35 3.89 -18.06
C ASN A 203 -6.47 3.57 -19.08
N ASP A 204 -6.12 3.06 -20.26
CA ASP A 204 -7.11 2.64 -21.27
C ASP A 204 -7.98 1.49 -20.76
N PHE A 205 -7.38 0.57 -19.99
CA PHE A 205 -8.08 -0.55 -19.36
C PHE A 205 -9.02 -0.04 -18.26
N ILE A 206 -8.54 0.82 -17.35
CA ILE A 206 -9.33 1.44 -16.28
C ILE A 206 -10.52 2.21 -16.86
N ALA A 207 -10.30 3.03 -17.90
CA ALA A 207 -11.35 3.79 -18.56
C ALA A 207 -12.42 2.89 -19.20
N ALA A 208 -12.09 1.63 -19.50
CA ALA A 208 -12.99 0.65 -20.07
C ALA A 208 -13.67 -0.26 -19.03
N LEU A 209 -13.22 -0.30 -17.77
CA LEU A 209 -13.84 -1.08 -16.69
C LEU A 209 -15.36 -0.85 -16.57
N PRO A 210 -15.90 0.39 -16.61
CA PRO A 210 -17.35 0.58 -16.53
C PRO A 210 -18.14 -0.15 -17.62
N LYS A 211 -17.53 -0.41 -18.79
CA LYS A 211 -18.15 -1.13 -19.91
C LYS A 211 -18.10 -2.65 -19.72
N SER A 212 -17.18 -3.19 -18.92
CA SER A 212 -17.15 -4.63 -18.64
C SER A 212 -18.40 -5.07 -17.88
N PHE A 213 -18.89 -4.21 -16.97
CA PHE A 213 -20.08 -4.49 -16.16
C PHE A 213 -21.37 -4.59 -16.97
N SER A 214 -21.47 -3.92 -18.13
CA SER A 214 -22.62 -4.03 -19.03
C SER A 214 -22.52 -5.19 -20.03
N SER A 215 -21.33 -5.77 -20.20
CA SER A 215 -21.04 -6.82 -21.19
C SER A 215 -20.83 -8.20 -20.58
N ASN A 216 -20.90 -8.34 -19.24
CA ASN A 216 -20.66 -9.58 -18.50
C ASN A 216 -19.31 -10.27 -18.84
N VAL A 217 -18.31 -9.49 -19.25
CA VAL A 217 -16.96 -9.99 -19.50
C VAL A 217 -16.19 -9.97 -18.17
N PRO A 218 -15.60 -11.10 -17.72
CA PRO A 218 -14.78 -11.12 -16.52
C PRO A 218 -13.63 -10.10 -16.57
N VAL A 219 -13.44 -9.35 -15.48
CA VAL A 219 -12.42 -8.29 -15.42
C VAL A 219 -11.01 -8.84 -15.61
N ALA A 220 -10.68 -9.98 -15.00
CA ALA A 220 -9.39 -10.64 -15.21
C ALA A 220 -9.18 -11.05 -16.67
N GLN A 221 -10.23 -11.51 -17.36
CA GLN A 221 -10.15 -11.82 -18.79
C GLN A 221 -9.86 -10.57 -19.61
N MET A 222 -10.58 -9.48 -19.35
CA MET A 222 -10.38 -8.21 -20.02
C MET A 222 -8.94 -7.68 -19.84
N LEU A 223 -8.39 -7.77 -18.63
CA LEU A 223 -7.01 -7.39 -18.33
C LEU A 223 -6.01 -8.23 -19.14
N LEU A 224 -6.16 -9.55 -19.11
CA LEU A 224 -5.27 -10.47 -19.81
C LEU A 224 -5.36 -10.32 -21.34
N ASP A 225 -6.55 -10.09 -21.89
CA ASP A 225 -6.76 -9.77 -23.30
C ASP A 225 -6.09 -8.44 -23.68
N PHE A 226 -6.28 -7.39 -22.86
CA PHE A 226 -5.61 -6.11 -23.06
C PHE A 226 -4.09 -6.24 -23.11
N ILE A 227 -3.51 -6.93 -22.12
CA ILE A 227 -2.05 -7.08 -22.03
C ILE A 227 -1.51 -7.94 -23.16
N THR A 228 -2.06 -9.13 -23.40
CA THR A 228 -1.57 -10.00 -24.48
C THR A 228 -1.67 -9.35 -25.85
N HIS A 229 -2.71 -8.55 -26.10
CA HIS A 229 -2.81 -7.75 -27.31
C HIS A 229 -1.70 -6.70 -27.41
N LYS A 230 -1.46 -5.91 -26.35
CA LYS A 230 -0.39 -4.90 -26.30
C LYS A 230 1.00 -5.50 -26.51
N VAL A 231 1.26 -6.69 -25.95
CA VAL A 231 2.58 -7.34 -26.01
C VAL A 231 2.74 -8.33 -27.17
N SER A 232 1.68 -8.58 -27.94
CA SER A 232 1.64 -9.59 -29.02
C SER A 232 2.01 -11.01 -28.56
N MET A 233 1.69 -11.37 -27.31
CA MET A 233 1.92 -12.72 -26.79
C MET A 233 0.76 -13.65 -27.20
N PRO A 234 1.03 -14.81 -27.81
CA PRO A 234 -0.01 -15.80 -28.08
C PRO A 234 -0.66 -16.28 -26.77
N PRO A 235 -2.00 -16.38 -26.70
CA PRO A 235 -2.66 -16.73 -25.43
C PRO A 235 -2.42 -18.17 -24.97
N ASP A 236 -1.95 -19.05 -25.88
CA ASP A 236 -1.54 -20.43 -25.59
C ASP A 236 -0.01 -20.57 -25.37
N GLN A 237 0.74 -19.46 -25.35
CA GLN A 237 2.15 -19.48 -24.97
C GLN A 237 2.29 -20.07 -23.56
N ALA A 238 3.12 -21.11 -23.45
CA ALA A 238 3.43 -21.77 -22.19
C ALA A 238 4.16 -20.82 -21.24
N ILE A 239 3.68 -20.76 -19.99
CA ILE A 239 4.26 -20.01 -18.87
C ILE A 239 4.66 -21.01 -17.79
N THR A 240 5.96 -21.12 -17.54
CA THR A 240 6.52 -21.96 -16.49
C THR A 240 6.44 -21.24 -15.14
N LEU A 241 5.71 -21.82 -14.20
CA LEU A 241 5.50 -21.32 -12.85
C LEU A 241 6.67 -21.67 -11.90
N PRO A 242 6.80 -21.00 -10.74
CA PRO A 242 7.85 -21.29 -9.76
C PRO A 242 7.92 -22.76 -9.31
N ASN A 243 6.77 -23.42 -9.19
CA ASN A 243 6.66 -24.84 -8.82
C ASN A 243 6.99 -25.81 -9.98
N GLY A 244 7.31 -25.30 -11.17
CA GLY A 244 7.61 -26.09 -12.37
C GLY A 244 6.39 -26.52 -13.19
N GLN A 245 5.16 -26.22 -12.74
CA GLN A 245 3.97 -26.41 -13.56
C GLN A 245 3.95 -25.41 -14.73
N THR A 246 3.23 -25.76 -15.79
CA THR A 246 2.98 -24.86 -16.93
C THR A 246 1.53 -24.42 -16.95
N GLN A 247 1.31 -23.14 -17.19
CA GLN A 247 -0.01 -22.55 -17.47
C GLN A 247 0.03 -21.73 -18.76
N THR A 248 -1.13 -21.34 -19.27
CA THR A 248 -1.27 -20.37 -20.37
C THR A 248 -2.15 -19.21 -19.96
N ILE A 249 -2.17 -18.14 -20.76
CA ILE A 249 -3.08 -17.02 -20.53
C ILE A 249 -4.54 -17.47 -20.65
N ASN A 250 -4.86 -18.36 -21.59
CA ASN A 250 -6.22 -18.92 -21.71
C ASN A 250 -6.66 -19.67 -20.44
N GLN A 251 -5.76 -20.43 -19.81
CA GLN A 251 -6.06 -21.09 -18.55
C GLN A 251 -6.22 -20.08 -17.41
N ALA A 252 -5.35 -19.08 -17.33
CA ALA A 252 -5.44 -18.01 -16.33
C ALA A 252 -6.79 -17.27 -16.40
N LYS A 253 -7.29 -16.95 -17.60
CA LYS A 253 -8.61 -16.31 -17.79
C LYS A 253 -9.75 -17.11 -17.14
N THR A 254 -9.70 -18.44 -17.24
CA THR A 254 -10.69 -19.33 -16.61
C THR A 254 -10.49 -19.39 -15.10
N ILE A 255 -9.24 -19.47 -14.63
CA ILE A 255 -8.92 -19.58 -13.20
C ILE A 255 -9.39 -18.34 -12.42
N TYR A 256 -9.19 -17.14 -12.97
CA TYR A 256 -9.51 -15.87 -12.31
C TYR A 256 -10.85 -15.25 -12.76
N SER A 257 -11.75 -16.02 -13.37
CA SER A 257 -13.00 -15.48 -13.94
C SER A 257 -13.89 -14.79 -12.92
N ASN A 258 -13.79 -15.16 -11.65
CA ASN A 258 -14.65 -14.66 -10.57
C ASN A 258 -13.95 -13.59 -9.70
N LEU A 259 -12.76 -13.13 -10.09
CA LEU A 259 -11.92 -12.24 -9.28
C LEU A 259 -12.69 -11.00 -8.81
N TRP A 260 -13.44 -10.36 -9.70
CA TRP A 260 -14.24 -9.18 -9.36
C TRP A 260 -15.30 -9.48 -8.29
N GLU A 261 -16.07 -10.56 -8.48
CA GLU A 261 -17.13 -10.96 -7.55
C GLU A 261 -16.56 -11.35 -6.19
N GLN A 262 -15.41 -12.01 -6.16
CA GLN A 262 -14.71 -12.36 -4.92
C GLN A 262 -14.35 -11.11 -4.12
N TRP A 263 -13.73 -10.13 -4.77
CA TRP A 263 -13.41 -8.84 -4.16
C TRP A 263 -14.66 -8.12 -3.69
N ALA A 264 -15.68 -7.98 -4.53
CA ALA A 264 -16.91 -7.31 -4.13
C ALA A 264 -17.56 -7.99 -2.91
N ASN A 265 -17.63 -9.32 -2.89
CA ASN A 265 -18.20 -10.08 -1.78
C ASN A 265 -17.37 -10.01 -0.50
N GLN A 266 -16.03 -10.00 -0.61
CA GLN A 266 -15.13 -9.84 0.54
C GLN A 266 -15.37 -8.53 1.29
N TYR A 267 -15.79 -7.48 0.57
CA TYR A 267 -16.10 -6.16 1.13
C TYR A 267 -17.61 -5.89 1.24
N GLY A 268 -18.40 -6.93 1.57
CA GLY A 268 -19.82 -6.80 1.93
C GLY A 268 -20.81 -6.94 0.76
N GLY A 269 -20.33 -7.03 -0.47
CA GLY A 269 -21.16 -7.15 -1.67
C GLY A 269 -21.94 -5.87 -2.01
N GLY A 270 -22.89 -5.98 -2.93
CA GLY A 270 -23.73 -4.85 -3.35
C GLY A 270 -22.92 -3.65 -3.84
N ASN A 271 -23.40 -2.45 -3.56
CA ASN A 271 -22.77 -1.21 -3.98
C ASN A 271 -21.46 -0.91 -3.23
N GLU A 272 -21.39 -1.25 -1.94
CA GLU A 272 -20.21 -1.01 -1.09
C GLU A 272 -19.02 -1.87 -1.57
N GLY A 273 -19.25 -3.18 -1.71
CA GLY A 273 -18.26 -4.11 -2.25
C GLY A 273 -17.85 -3.78 -3.67
N PHE A 274 -18.79 -3.38 -4.53
CA PHE A 274 -18.49 -2.92 -5.89
C PHE A 274 -17.52 -1.73 -5.90
N LEU A 275 -17.74 -0.72 -5.04
CA LEU A 275 -16.88 0.45 -4.97
C LEU A 275 -15.47 0.11 -4.47
N VAL A 276 -15.35 -0.78 -3.48
CA VAL A 276 -14.03 -1.21 -2.99
C VAL A 276 -13.29 -2.02 -4.06
N ALA A 277 -13.99 -2.93 -4.76
CA ALA A 277 -13.43 -3.67 -5.89
C ALA A 277 -12.93 -2.72 -7.01
N LEU A 278 -13.70 -1.68 -7.33
CA LEU A 278 -13.29 -0.66 -8.30
C LEU A 278 -12.04 0.09 -7.85
N LYS A 279 -12.00 0.54 -6.58
CA LYS A 279 -10.83 1.21 -6.01
C LYS A 279 -9.59 0.33 -6.06
N ALA A 280 -9.71 -0.95 -5.71
CA ALA A 280 -8.62 -1.93 -5.75
C ALA A 280 -8.07 -2.13 -7.18
N ALA A 281 -8.96 -2.23 -8.18
CA ALA A 281 -8.55 -2.36 -9.59
C ALA A 281 -7.90 -1.09 -10.15
N ILE A 282 -8.33 0.10 -9.69
CA ILE A 282 -7.70 1.38 -10.05
C ILE A 282 -6.32 1.49 -9.38
N ALA A 283 -6.21 1.10 -8.11
CA ALA A 283 -4.96 1.11 -7.36
C ALA A 283 -3.86 0.28 -8.04
N ASP A 284 -4.18 -0.86 -8.66
CA ASP A 284 -3.21 -1.60 -9.50
C ASP A 284 -2.72 -0.81 -10.70
N GLY A 285 -3.58 0.01 -11.31
CA GLY A 285 -3.27 0.63 -12.58
C GLY A 285 -2.46 1.91 -12.48
N ASN A 286 -2.65 2.68 -11.39
CA ASN A 286 -1.96 3.95 -11.21
C ASN A 286 -1.62 4.31 -9.75
N GLY A 287 -1.90 3.43 -8.78
CA GLY A 287 -1.66 3.69 -7.36
C GLY A 287 -2.70 4.58 -6.67
N ASP A 288 -3.71 5.11 -7.40
CA ASP A 288 -4.78 5.89 -6.78
C ASP A 288 -5.53 5.01 -5.75
N TYR A 289 -6.13 5.65 -4.74
CA TYR A 289 -6.78 5.00 -3.60
C TYR A 289 -5.87 4.17 -2.68
N MET A 290 -4.57 4.07 -2.91
CA MET A 290 -3.69 3.45 -1.90
C MET A 290 -3.69 4.22 -0.57
N GLY A 291 -3.76 5.55 -0.63
CA GLY A 291 -3.99 6.38 0.57
C GLY A 291 -5.35 6.12 1.23
N TRP A 292 -6.40 5.85 0.44
CA TRP A 292 -7.73 5.47 0.94
C TRP A 292 -7.68 4.14 1.70
N PHE A 293 -6.97 3.13 1.17
CA PHE A 293 -6.79 1.84 1.86
C PHE A 293 -5.92 1.97 3.11
N ALA A 294 -4.89 2.83 3.08
CA ALA A 294 -4.06 3.11 4.24
C ALA A 294 -4.86 3.77 5.38
N GLU A 295 -5.67 4.80 5.09
CA GLU A 295 -6.57 5.43 6.06
C GLU A 295 -7.54 4.39 6.65
N LYS A 296 -8.23 3.62 5.79
CA LYS A 296 -9.15 2.56 6.21
C LYS A 296 -8.48 1.60 7.20
N LEU A 297 -7.33 1.04 6.80
CA LEU A 297 -6.59 0.08 7.61
C LEU A 297 -6.15 0.69 8.95
N ALA A 298 -5.65 1.92 8.93
CA ALA A 298 -5.19 2.60 10.13
C ALA A 298 -6.33 2.79 11.14
N LEU A 299 -7.51 3.21 10.68
CA LEU A 299 -8.67 3.40 11.54
C LEU A 299 -9.21 2.08 12.09
N GLU A 300 -9.19 0.99 11.31
CA GLU A 300 -9.63 -0.34 11.75
C GLU A 300 -8.76 -0.90 12.89
N VAL A 301 -7.46 -0.59 12.89
CA VAL A 301 -6.50 -1.15 13.85
C VAL A 301 -5.99 -0.16 14.90
N GLY A 302 -6.38 1.11 14.80
CA GLY A 302 -5.94 2.18 15.69
C GLY A 302 -4.49 2.62 15.48
N ALA A 303 -3.99 2.57 14.24
CA ALA A 303 -2.66 3.08 13.90
C ALA A 303 -2.66 4.61 13.73
N GLU A 304 -1.49 5.21 13.93
CA GLU A 304 -1.22 6.64 13.67
C GLU A 304 -0.40 6.83 12.39
N LEU A 305 0.43 5.83 12.04
CA LEU A 305 1.28 5.80 10.85
C LEU A 305 1.12 4.46 10.11
N VAL A 306 0.89 4.54 8.80
CA VAL A 306 0.95 3.39 7.88
C VAL A 306 2.07 3.58 6.87
N VAL A 307 2.94 2.58 6.74
CA VAL A 307 4.01 2.54 5.73
C VAL A 307 3.72 1.43 4.75
N MET A 308 3.74 1.75 3.45
CA MET A 308 3.59 0.77 2.35
C MET A 308 4.69 0.89 1.29
N GLY A 309 4.81 -0.14 0.47
CA GLY A 309 5.50 -0.12 -0.84
C GLY A 309 4.52 -0.31 -2.00
N HIS A 310 4.89 -1.08 -3.03
CA HIS A 310 4.07 -1.60 -4.14
C HIS A 310 3.76 -0.64 -5.29
N THR A 311 3.51 0.64 -5.04
CA THR A 311 3.09 1.57 -6.12
C THR A 311 4.24 2.10 -6.97
N HIS A 312 5.49 1.85 -6.52
CA HIS A 312 6.70 2.40 -7.10
C HIS A 312 6.69 3.95 -7.15
N THR A 313 5.85 4.59 -6.34
CA THR A 313 5.72 6.04 -6.26
C THR A 313 5.84 6.46 -4.82
N SER A 314 6.87 7.24 -4.50
CA SER A 314 7.09 7.73 -3.15
C SER A 314 5.98 8.71 -2.75
N ILE A 315 5.40 8.52 -1.57
CA ILE A 315 4.37 9.39 -0.98
C ILE A 315 4.81 9.78 0.43
N SER A 316 4.70 11.06 0.79
CA SER A 316 5.14 11.59 2.08
C SER A 316 4.02 11.86 3.08
N GLY A 317 2.76 11.75 2.66
CA GLY A 317 1.61 12.04 3.50
C GLY A 317 0.28 11.79 2.83
N LEU A 318 -0.81 12.18 3.51
CA LEU A 318 -2.14 12.25 2.95
C LEU A 318 -2.68 13.68 3.02
N GLU A 319 -3.31 14.10 1.94
CA GLU A 319 -4.12 15.30 1.95
C GLU A 319 -5.35 15.06 2.82
N LYS A 320 -5.52 15.86 3.89
CA LYS A 320 -6.71 15.87 4.74
C LYS A 320 -7.07 14.47 5.30
N ALA A 321 -6.38 14.05 6.35
CA ALA A 321 -6.47 12.71 6.91
C ALA A 321 -6.39 12.71 8.45
N LEU A 322 -6.77 11.60 9.09
CA LEU A 322 -6.59 11.43 10.54
C LEU A 322 -5.25 10.77 10.91
N ILE A 323 -4.54 10.22 9.94
CA ILE A 323 -3.31 9.44 10.10
C ILE A 323 -2.21 9.92 9.15
N GLN A 324 -0.97 9.53 9.44
CA GLN A 324 0.12 9.67 8.48
C GLN A 324 0.21 8.40 7.62
N TYR A 325 0.42 8.58 6.32
CA TYR A 325 0.76 7.49 5.41
C TYR A 325 1.97 7.89 4.58
N VAL A 326 2.87 6.94 4.41
CA VAL A 326 4.00 7.08 3.50
C VAL A 326 4.11 5.85 2.62
N ASN A 327 4.49 6.07 1.37
CA ASN A 327 4.89 5.01 0.45
C ASN A 327 6.39 5.12 0.21
N THR A 328 7.12 4.01 0.36
CA THR A 328 8.57 3.97 0.20
C THR A 328 9.02 4.37 -1.19
N GLY A 329 8.20 4.17 -2.22
CA GLY A 329 8.53 4.48 -3.60
C GLY A 329 9.25 3.33 -4.30
N PHE A 330 10.30 3.65 -5.06
CA PHE A 330 10.86 2.72 -6.04
C PHE A 330 12.38 2.72 -6.05
N GLU A 331 13.02 1.55 -6.03
CA GLU A 331 14.49 1.43 -5.98
C GLU A 331 15.15 1.00 -7.31
N CYS A 332 14.40 0.65 -8.37
CA CYS A 332 14.98 0.34 -9.69
C CYS A 332 14.42 1.12 -10.90
N PRO A 333 14.37 2.48 -10.85
CA PRO A 333 13.94 3.30 -11.98
C PRO A 333 14.84 3.12 -13.20
N ALA A 334 14.21 3.11 -14.39
CA ALA A 334 14.92 3.12 -15.67
C ALA A 334 16.01 4.18 -15.72
N ARG A 335 17.08 3.90 -16.46
CA ARG A 335 18.29 4.73 -16.56
C ARG A 335 17.99 6.18 -16.90
N GLU A 336 17.04 6.42 -17.80
CA GLU A 336 16.63 7.76 -18.20
C GLU A 336 15.74 8.50 -17.19
N ASN A 337 15.16 7.76 -16.24
CA ASN A 337 14.29 8.29 -15.20
C ASN A 337 15.04 8.57 -13.88
N LEU A 338 16.30 8.16 -13.72
CA LEU A 338 17.11 8.36 -12.49
C LEU A 338 17.34 9.82 -12.06
N ASN A 339 16.90 10.80 -12.85
CA ASN A 339 16.91 12.23 -12.54
C ASN A 339 15.51 12.83 -12.30
N LYS A 340 14.46 11.99 -12.36
CA LYS A 340 13.05 12.34 -12.15
C LYS A 340 12.41 11.47 -11.07
N GLN A 341 12.77 10.19 -11.08
CA GLN A 341 12.42 9.17 -10.11
C GLN A 341 13.71 8.75 -9.42
N TYR A 342 13.72 8.77 -8.10
CA TYR A 342 14.92 8.50 -7.30
C TYR A 342 14.69 7.24 -6.48
N PRO A 343 15.69 6.34 -6.39
CA PRO A 343 15.73 5.32 -5.36
C PRO A 343 15.46 5.93 -3.99
N SER A 344 14.52 5.35 -3.25
CA SER A 344 13.96 5.97 -2.07
C SER A 344 13.78 5.00 -0.91
N PHE A 345 13.81 5.53 0.30
CA PHE A 345 13.59 4.77 1.53
C PHE A 345 12.90 5.64 2.58
N VAL A 346 12.35 5.01 3.61
CA VAL A 346 11.66 5.71 4.71
C VAL A 346 12.46 5.58 6.01
N VAL A 347 12.49 6.66 6.79
CA VAL A 347 12.96 6.65 8.18
C VAL A 347 11.81 7.08 9.08
N ILE A 348 11.52 6.27 10.09
CA ILE A 348 10.47 6.52 11.08
C ILE A 348 11.11 6.88 12.41
N ASP A 349 10.71 7.99 13.03
CA ASP A 349 11.01 8.30 14.43
C ASP A 349 9.90 7.73 15.32
N THR A 350 10.26 6.76 16.16
CA THR A 350 9.31 6.05 17.00
C THR A 350 8.85 6.83 18.23
N ASN A 351 9.48 7.97 18.54
CA ASN A 351 9.07 8.81 19.68
C ASN A 351 7.80 9.60 19.37
N ASN A 352 7.63 10.02 18.11
CA ASN A 352 6.52 10.86 17.65
C ASN A 352 5.69 10.20 16.53
N TYR A 353 6.08 9.00 16.09
CA TYR A 353 5.43 8.24 15.02
C TYR A 353 5.44 8.97 13.68
N GLN A 354 6.44 9.83 13.44
CA GLN A 354 6.61 10.51 12.16
C GLN A 354 7.53 9.74 11.24
N ALA A 355 7.18 9.73 9.95
CA ALA A 355 8.00 9.16 8.90
C ALA A 355 8.42 10.23 7.88
N ASP A 356 9.68 10.16 7.46
CA ASP A 356 10.25 10.96 6.39
C ASP A 356 10.71 10.05 5.25
N VAL A 357 10.46 10.47 4.01
CA VAL A 357 10.99 9.82 2.81
C VAL A 357 12.33 10.46 2.45
N PHE A 358 13.30 9.64 2.06
CA PHE A 358 14.61 10.07 1.58
C PHE A 358 14.85 9.55 0.17
N TYR A 359 15.58 10.33 -0.62
CA TYR A 359 16.03 9.98 -1.97
C TYR A 359 17.54 9.78 -2.01
N VAL A 360 17.98 8.85 -2.85
CA VAL A 360 19.38 8.74 -3.26
C VAL A 360 19.53 9.38 -4.64
N THR A 361 20.30 10.46 -4.68
CA THR A 361 20.60 11.18 -5.93
C THR A 361 22.03 10.89 -6.37
N ASN A 362 22.28 10.88 -7.67
CA ASN A 362 23.63 10.78 -8.24
C ASN A 362 24.03 12.11 -8.87
N GLN A 363 25.06 12.75 -8.31
CA GLN A 363 25.69 13.94 -8.88
C GLN A 363 27.14 13.62 -9.21
N ASN A 364 27.47 13.50 -10.50
CA ASN A 364 28.83 13.22 -10.99
C ASN A 364 29.47 11.97 -10.38
N ASN A 365 28.73 10.85 -10.31
CA ASN A 365 29.13 9.58 -9.66
C ASN A 365 29.32 9.67 -8.14
N SER A 366 28.83 10.74 -7.51
CA SER A 366 28.67 10.82 -6.06
C SER A 366 27.21 10.57 -5.71
N TYR A 367 26.96 9.50 -4.96
CA TYR A 367 25.64 9.15 -4.47
C TYR A 367 25.38 9.84 -3.13
N GLN A 368 24.25 10.52 -2.99
CA GLN A 368 23.92 11.30 -1.80
C GLN A 368 22.48 11.06 -1.38
N ILE A 369 22.28 10.94 -0.06
CA ILE A 369 20.97 10.87 0.55
C ILE A 369 20.47 12.28 0.85
N VAL A 370 19.29 12.61 0.35
CA VAL A 370 18.63 13.90 0.52
C VAL A 370 17.19 13.69 0.99
N ALA A 371 16.64 14.68 1.69
CA ALA A 371 15.22 14.67 2.01
C ALA A 371 14.39 14.67 0.71
N SER A 372 13.31 13.89 0.71
CA SER A 372 12.41 13.76 -0.42
C SER A 372 11.55 15.01 -0.63
N SER A 373 11.13 15.21 -1.88
CA SER A 373 10.06 16.14 -2.26
C SER A 373 8.80 15.40 -2.69
N ALA A 374 8.60 14.16 -2.21
CA ALA A 374 7.45 13.33 -2.51
C ALA A 374 6.14 14.04 -2.18
N GLU A 375 5.15 13.88 -3.04
CA GLU A 375 3.83 14.48 -2.86
C GLU A 375 3.02 13.76 -1.78
N GLU A 376 1.96 14.43 -1.32
CA GLU A 376 0.92 13.80 -0.51
C GLU A 376 -0.08 13.10 -1.43
N ALA A 377 -0.60 11.96 -1.01
CA ALA A 377 -1.68 11.28 -1.72
C ALA A 377 -3.05 11.80 -1.28
N SER A 378 -4.00 11.84 -2.21
CA SER A 378 -5.39 12.18 -1.89
C SER A 378 -6.20 10.92 -1.58
N ILE A 379 -7.12 11.00 -0.61
CA ILE A 379 -8.06 9.90 -0.28
C ILE A 379 -9.21 9.84 -1.31
N GLY A 380 -9.54 10.97 -1.94
CA GLY A 380 -10.51 11.05 -3.04
C GLY A 380 -9.82 11.26 -4.40
N ILE A 381 -10.54 11.00 -5.50
CA ILE A 381 -10.02 11.28 -6.85
C ILE A 381 -10.64 12.56 -7.41
N SER A 382 -9.78 13.49 -7.83
CA SER A 382 -10.15 14.68 -8.60
C SER A 382 -10.84 14.30 -9.93
N PRO A 383 -11.92 14.97 -10.34
CA PRO A 383 -12.47 16.21 -9.80
C PRO A 383 -13.58 15.99 -8.75
N PHE A 384 -13.75 14.77 -8.23
CA PHE A 384 -14.80 14.49 -7.26
C PHE A 384 -14.38 14.97 -5.88
N GLN A 385 -15.32 15.63 -5.20
CA GLN A 385 -15.13 16.10 -3.84
C GLN A 385 -15.44 14.96 -2.87
N ASP A 386 -14.61 14.80 -1.84
CA ASP A 386 -14.78 13.78 -0.79
C ASP A 386 -15.81 14.26 0.24
N PHE A 387 -17.06 13.78 0.17
CA PHE A 387 -18.12 14.11 1.13
C PHE A 387 -18.13 13.14 2.33
N SER A 388 -16.94 12.73 2.78
CA SER A 388 -16.77 11.85 3.92
C SER A 388 -17.00 12.54 5.26
N CYS A 389 -17.41 11.74 6.25
CA CYS A 389 -17.31 12.06 7.68
C CYS A 389 -16.26 11.16 8.33
N TYR A 390 -15.24 11.76 8.93
CA TYR A 390 -14.25 11.09 9.77
C TYR A 390 -14.52 11.41 11.24
N ILE A 391 -14.80 10.40 12.05
CA ILE A 391 -15.24 10.60 13.42
C ILE A 391 -14.19 10.06 14.38
N VAL A 392 -13.85 10.89 15.37
CA VAL A 392 -13.09 10.52 16.56
C VAL A 392 -13.99 10.67 17.78
N VAL A 393 -14.19 9.60 18.52
CA VAL A 393 -14.81 9.64 19.85
C VAL A 393 -13.68 9.60 20.88
N ASP A 394 -13.37 10.75 21.44
CA ASP A 394 -12.29 10.94 22.41
C ASP A 394 -12.79 10.67 23.83
N ASN A 395 -12.49 9.47 24.32
CA ASN A 395 -12.80 9.01 25.68
C ASN A 395 -11.54 9.03 26.57
N THR A 396 -10.52 9.82 26.20
CA THR A 396 -9.23 9.82 26.93
C THR A 396 -9.32 10.44 28.32
N GLN A 397 -10.28 11.36 28.52
CA GLN A 397 -10.62 11.94 29.83
C GLN A 397 -11.88 11.31 30.45
N GLY A 398 -12.51 10.37 29.75
CA GLY A 398 -13.70 9.70 30.23
C GLY A 398 -13.38 8.73 31.36
N ASN A 399 -14.35 8.56 32.26
CA ASN A 399 -14.26 7.69 33.43
C ASN A 399 -14.99 6.35 33.27
N SER A 400 -15.58 6.10 32.10
CA SER A 400 -16.35 4.90 31.78
C SER A 400 -15.99 4.39 30.39
N ASN A 401 -15.98 3.07 30.23
CA ASN A 401 -15.99 2.50 28.88
C ASN A 401 -17.32 2.83 28.20
N LEU A 402 -17.27 2.93 26.88
CA LEU A 402 -18.42 3.15 26.00
C LEU A 402 -18.66 1.85 25.23
N GLN A 403 -19.86 1.30 25.35
CA GLN A 403 -20.31 0.14 24.59
C GLN A 403 -21.23 0.57 23.45
N LEU A 404 -20.95 0.13 22.23
CA LEU A 404 -21.82 0.41 21.08
C LEU A 404 -23.20 -0.21 21.29
N VAL A 405 -24.26 0.59 21.14
CA VAL A 405 -25.65 0.13 21.21
C VAL A 405 -26.18 -0.12 19.80
N ASN A 406 -26.10 0.89 18.95
CA ASN A 406 -26.44 0.82 17.54
C ASN A 406 -25.70 1.91 16.77
N PHE A 407 -25.71 1.78 15.45
CA PHE A 407 -25.37 2.85 14.54
C PHE A 407 -26.22 2.70 13.29
N ASP A 408 -26.50 3.81 12.64
CA ASP A 408 -27.32 3.83 11.43
C ASP A 408 -26.76 4.85 10.44
N LYS A 409 -27.23 4.74 9.19
CA LYS A 409 -26.89 5.65 8.10
C LYS A 409 -28.16 6.10 7.39
N GLU A 410 -28.29 7.40 7.23
CA GLU A 410 -29.33 7.99 6.38
C GLU A 410 -28.81 8.16 4.94
N ASP A 411 -27.54 8.55 4.78
CA ASP A 411 -26.87 8.62 3.48
C ASP A 411 -25.39 8.20 3.58
N GLY A 412 -24.86 7.68 2.48
CA GLY A 412 -23.52 7.11 2.37
C GLY A 412 -23.42 5.68 2.91
N TYR A 413 -22.21 5.28 3.29
CA TYR A 413 -21.89 3.98 3.88
C TYR A 413 -20.67 4.07 4.80
N TYR A 414 -20.58 3.14 5.76
CA TYR A 414 -19.43 3.06 6.66
C TYR A 414 -18.29 2.32 5.96
N ILE A 415 -17.17 3.01 5.80
CA ILE A 415 -15.90 2.39 5.36
C ILE A 415 -15.28 1.64 6.53
N VAL A 416 -15.33 2.27 7.71
CA VAL A 416 -14.91 1.71 8.98
C VAL A 416 -16.09 1.87 9.93
N ASN A 417 -16.58 0.76 10.47
CA ASN A 417 -17.72 0.77 11.40
C ASN A 417 -17.31 1.39 12.75
N PRO A 418 -18.26 1.98 13.50
CA PRO A 418 -18.00 2.42 14.86
C PRO A 418 -17.49 1.26 15.74
N PRO A 419 -16.44 1.47 16.56
CA PRO A 419 -15.91 0.42 17.42
C PRO A 419 -16.95 -0.10 18.42
N ASN A 420 -16.99 -1.43 18.64
CA ASN A 420 -17.92 -2.02 19.61
C ASN A 420 -17.67 -1.53 21.05
N ILE A 421 -16.42 -1.21 21.40
CA ILE A 421 -16.02 -0.71 22.71
C ILE A 421 -14.98 0.39 22.53
N ILE A 422 -15.13 1.48 23.28
CA ILE A 422 -14.10 2.50 23.46
C ILE A 422 -13.80 2.58 24.95
N ARG A 423 -12.60 2.18 25.38
CA ARG A 423 -12.28 2.16 26.81
C ARG A 423 -12.07 3.57 27.36
N ALA A 424 -12.26 3.73 28.67
CA ALA A 424 -11.78 4.91 29.38
C ALA A 424 -10.27 5.06 29.14
N GLY A 425 -9.83 6.26 28.73
CA GLY A 425 -8.44 6.52 28.37
C GLY A 425 -8.08 6.30 26.89
N GLU A 426 -9.03 5.84 26.05
CA GLU A 426 -8.79 5.55 24.63
C GLU A 426 -9.59 6.48 23.69
N LYS A 427 -9.30 6.38 22.39
CA LYS A 427 -10.07 7.01 21.31
C LYS A 427 -10.67 5.93 20.42
N GLY A 428 -11.93 6.08 20.04
CA GLY A 428 -12.53 5.34 18.94
C GLY A 428 -12.46 6.16 17.66
N ARG A 429 -12.16 5.53 16.53
CA ARG A 429 -12.20 6.19 15.21
C ARG A 429 -13.03 5.35 14.25
N PHE A 430 -13.78 6.02 13.37
CA PHE A 430 -14.55 5.39 12.31
C PHE A 430 -14.84 6.39 11.19
N TRP A 431 -15.29 5.89 10.04
CA TRP A 431 -15.34 6.67 8.81
C TRP A 431 -16.54 6.27 7.94
N MET A 432 -17.28 7.27 7.49
CA MET A 432 -18.30 7.15 6.46
C MET A 432 -17.91 7.91 5.19
N GLN A 433 -18.27 7.35 4.04
CA GLN A 433 -18.08 7.99 2.73
C GLN A 433 -19.38 8.00 1.93
N ASP A 434 -19.52 8.98 1.05
CA ASP A 434 -20.67 9.10 0.16
C ASP A 434 -20.60 8.04 -0.95
N TYR A 435 -21.77 7.68 -1.48
CA TYR A 435 -21.79 6.98 -2.76
C TYR A 435 -21.38 7.97 -3.85
N SER A 436 -20.30 7.69 -4.57
CA SER A 436 -19.81 8.59 -5.62
C SER A 436 -20.96 9.07 -6.55
N LYS A 437 -20.81 10.24 -7.17
CA LYS A 437 -21.83 10.80 -8.09
C LYS A 437 -22.26 9.84 -9.21
N LEU A 438 -21.44 8.84 -9.55
CA LEU A 438 -21.78 7.76 -10.48
C LEU A 438 -22.97 6.90 -10.02
N MET A 439 -23.26 6.88 -8.72
CA MET A 439 -24.39 6.19 -8.09
C MET A 439 -25.39 7.15 -7.42
N GLY A 440 -25.31 8.44 -7.74
CA GLY A 440 -26.31 9.43 -7.32
C GLY A 440 -26.27 9.87 -5.84
N GLY A 441 -25.13 9.74 -5.14
CA GLY A 441 -25.06 10.02 -3.70
C GLY A 441 -25.29 11.48 -3.30
N GLY A 442 -25.90 11.65 -2.11
CA GLY A 442 -26.34 12.90 -1.48
C GLY A 442 -25.38 13.48 -0.43
N GLY A 443 -24.22 12.84 -0.21
CA GLY A 443 -23.27 13.15 0.84
C GLY A 443 -23.16 12.01 1.85
N THR A 444 -22.82 12.32 3.09
CA THR A 444 -22.88 11.36 4.21
C THR A 444 -23.72 11.90 5.35
N GLN A 445 -24.50 11.03 5.97
CA GLN A 445 -25.24 11.32 7.19
C GLN A 445 -25.39 10.04 8.01
N GLY A 446 -24.92 10.11 9.26
CA GLY A 446 -24.90 8.96 10.16
C GLY A 446 -25.17 9.34 11.60
N GLN A 447 -25.49 8.30 12.38
CA GLN A 447 -25.63 8.40 13.83
C GLN A 447 -25.06 7.16 14.50
N VAL A 448 -24.55 7.34 15.72
CA VAL A 448 -24.10 6.24 16.57
C VAL A 448 -24.54 6.48 18.02
N THR A 449 -25.04 5.43 18.67
CA THR A 449 -25.36 5.46 20.09
C THR A 449 -24.38 4.60 20.87
N TYR A 450 -23.75 5.19 21.89
CA TYR A 450 -22.96 4.47 22.87
C TYR A 450 -23.65 4.49 24.23
N LYS A 451 -23.43 3.43 25.02
CA LYS A 451 -23.85 3.33 26.43
C LYS A 451 -22.63 3.39 27.34
N LYS A 452 -22.66 4.24 28.35
CA LYS A 452 -21.64 4.27 29.41
C LYS A 452 -21.83 3.06 30.33
N GLU A 453 -20.78 2.26 30.51
CA GLU A 453 -20.81 1.12 31.44
C GLU A 453 -21.10 1.51 32.89
N GLN A 454 -20.62 2.69 33.33
CA GLN A 454 -20.69 3.12 34.72
C GLN A 454 -22.13 3.34 35.22
N ASP A 455 -22.98 4.02 34.45
CA ASP A 455 -24.32 4.44 34.86
C ASP A 455 -25.43 3.99 33.89
N GLY A 456 -25.04 3.39 32.75
CA GLY A 456 -25.96 2.93 31.72
C GLY A 456 -26.58 4.05 30.88
N SER A 457 -26.17 5.30 31.06
CA SER A 457 -26.60 6.42 30.24
C SER A 457 -26.17 6.26 28.78
N GLN A 458 -26.96 6.80 27.86
CA GLN A 458 -26.69 6.75 26.43
C GLN A 458 -26.16 8.09 25.92
N ILE A 459 -25.34 8.02 24.88
CA ILE A 459 -24.77 9.15 24.15
C ILE A 459 -25.11 8.93 22.68
N ASP A 460 -25.97 9.78 22.14
CA ASP A 460 -26.39 9.73 20.74
C ASP A 460 -25.60 10.77 19.96
N LEU A 461 -24.69 10.34 19.11
CA LEU A 461 -23.84 11.20 18.30
C LEU A 461 -24.36 11.24 16.87
N THR A 462 -24.58 12.43 16.32
CA THR A 462 -24.99 12.62 14.92
C THR A 462 -23.95 13.43 14.16
N TYR A 463 -23.81 13.15 12.87
CA TYR A 463 -22.86 13.84 12.00
C TYR A 463 -23.29 13.74 10.52
N ALA A 464 -23.07 14.82 9.78
CA ALA A 464 -23.41 14.90 8.37
C ALA A 464 -22.43 15.79 7.58
N CYS A 465 -22.12 15.35 6.35
CA CYS A 465 -21.35 16.05 5.34
C CYS A 465 -22.15 16.02 4.03
N PRO A 466 -23.14 16.90 3.87
CA PRO A 466 -24.07 16.86 2.74
C PRO A 466 -23.39 17.31 1.44
N ASN A 467 -23.83 16.77 0.29
CA ASN A 467 -23.32 17.14 -1.03
C ASN A 467 -23.90 18.45 -1.60
N SER A 468 -24.83 19.07 -0.86
CA SER A 468 -25.59 20.23 -1.29
C SER A 468 -24.80 21.51 -1.05
N PHE A 469 -24.75 22.35 -2.08
CA PHE A 469 -24.09 23.66 -2.04
C PHE A 469 -24.64 24.61 -0.96
N TRP A 470 -25.85 24.34 -0.46
CA TRP A 470 -26.55 25.17 0.53
C TRP A 470 -26.62 24.51 1.91
N SER A 471 -26.16 23.28 2.04
CA SER A 471 -26.21 22.53 3.30
C SER A 471 -24.83 22.58 3.95
N ASN A 472 -24.80 22.86 5.26
CA ASN A 472 -23.56 22.88 6.01
C ASN A 472 -23.28 21.50 6.59
N ASN A 473 -22.03 21.26 6.99
CA ASN A 473 -21.74 20.13 7.85
C ASN A 473 -22.46 20.32 9.19
N GLU A 474 -22.85 19.22 9.82
CA GLU A 474 -23.59 19.24 11.07
C GLU A 474 -23.10 18.13 11.97
N CYS A 475 -23.02 18.38 13.28
CA CYS A 475 -22.78 17.35 14.28
C CYS A 475 -23.39 17.73 15.63
N SER A 476 -23.81 16.74 16.42
CA SER A 476 -24.39 16.96 17.75
C SER A 476 -24.26 15.72 18.65
N GLY A 477 -24.69 15.83 19.92
CA GLY A 477 -24.75 14.71 20.86
C GLY A 477 -23.77 14.76 22.03
N ALA A 478 -22.66 15.45 21.84
CA ALA A 478 -21.65 15.69 22.87
C ALA A 478 -20.92 17.02 22.61
N ASN A 479 -19.98 17.37 23.48
CA ASN A 479 -19.01 18.41 23.18
C ASN A 479 -18.15 17.98 21.99
N PHE A 480 -17.81 18.89 21.08
CA PHE A 480 -17.06 18.53 19.88
C PHE A 480 -16.08 19.60 19.40
N TYR A 481 -15.14 19.15 18.59
CA TYR A 481 -14.32 19.97 17.70
C TYR A 481 -14.51 19.49 16.27
N THR A 482 -14.44 20.41 15.30
CA THR A 482 -14.54 20.04 13.88
C THR A 482 -13.32 20.49 13.09
N SER A 483 -13.08 19.88 11.94
CA SER A 483 -12.00 20.21 11.02
C SER A 483 -12.40 19.87 9.58
N ASN A 484 -11.71 20.46 8.60
CA ASN A 484 -11.80 20.10 7.18
C ASN A 484 -10.48 19.52 6.63
N ASP A 485 -9.48 19.33 7.49
CA ASP A 485 -8.15 18.78 7.14
C ASP A 485 -7.64 17.73 8.14
N GLY A 486 -8.37 17.46 9.22
CA GLY A 486 -7.98 16.51 10.28
C GLY A 486 -6.90 17.04 11.23
N VAL A 487 -6.28 18.18 10.92
CA VAL A 487 -5.11 18.72 11.62
C VAL A 487 -5.47 19.98 12.41
N LYS A 488 -6.13 20.94 11.77
CA LYS A 488 -6.55 22.21 12.37
C LYS A 488 -7.99 22.09 12.84
N TRP A 489 -8.16 22.11 14.16
CA TRP A 489 -9.44 21.95 14.83
C TRP A 489 -10.05 23.32 15.19
N SER A 490 -11.38 23.41 15.10
CA SER A 490 -12.16 24.59 15.47
C SER A 490 -12.16 24.87 16.97
N ASN A 491 -12.88 25.91 17.42
CA ASN A 491 -13.18 26.06 18.84
C ASN A 491 -14.19 25.00 19.31
N LEU A 492 -14.31 24.84 20.64
CA LEU A 492 -15.27 23.91 21.24
C LEU A 492 -16.70 24.25 20.80
N ASN A 493 -17.41 23.23 20.30
CA ASN A 493 -18.79 23.29 19.81
C ASN A 493 -18.99 24.23 18.60
N GLU A 494 -17.92 24.48 17.85
CA GLU A 494 -17.97 25.23 16.59
C GLU A 494 -17.88 24.27 15.40
N VAL A 495 -18.81 24.40 14.45
CA VAL A 495 -18.75 23.71 13.15
C VAL A 495 -18.02 24.59 12.15
N ILE A 496 -16.90 24.11 11.64
CA ILE A 496 -16.07 24.84 10.69
C ILE A 496 -16.82 25.02 9.36
N ASN A 497 -17.17 26.27 9.06
CA ASN A 497 -17.78 26.67 7.80
C ASN A 497 -16.80 27.57 7.04
N SER A 498 -15.84 26.96 6.35
CA SER A 498 -14.88 27.62 5.46
C SER A 498 -15.49 28.05 4.11
N GLY A 499 -16.66 28.68 4.11
CA GLY A 499 -17.27 29.24 2.91
C GLY A 499 -17.67 28.20 1.84
N ILE A 500 -18.23 28.71 0.75
CA ILE A 500 -18.86 27.93 -0.32
C ILE A 500 -17.89 26.91 -0.92
N GLY A 501 -18.22 25.62 -0.82
CA GLY A 501 -17.55 24.52 -1.50
C GLY A 501 -16.23 24.01 -0.91
N ARG A 502 -15.82 24.43 0.30
CA ARG A 502 -14.51 24.07 0.89
C ARG A 502 -14.56 23.28 2.21
N ASN A 503 -15.74 22.86 2.67
CA ASN A 503 -15.91 22.22 3.98
C ASN A 503 -15.76 20.70 3.97
N HIS A 504 -15.11 20.16 2.93
CA HIS A 504 -15.09 18.73 2.67
C HIS A 504 -13.64 18.21 2.60
N PRO A 505 -13.35 17.05 3.19
CA PRO A 505 -14.25 16.21 3.98
C PRO A 505 -14.49 16.80 5.39
N PHE A 506 -15.44 16.21 6.14
CA PHE A 506 -15.81 16.66 7.47
C PHE A 506 -15.16 15.78 8.54
N PHE A 507 -14.39 16.38 9.44
CA PHE A 507 -13.79 15.71 10.58
C PHE A 507 -14.48 16.17 11.86
N VAL A 508 -14.87 15.23 12.71
CA VAL A 508 -15.51 15.51 14.00
C VAL A 508 -14.78 14.77 15.10
N ARG A 509 -14.42 15.49 16.16
CA ARG A 509 -13.92 14.91 17.40
C ARG A 509 -14.91 15.19 18.52
N PHE A 510 -15.68 14.18 18.91
CA PHE A 510 -16.52 14.23 20.09
C PHE A 510 -15.69 14.00 21.35
N VAL A 511 -15.95 14.76 22.40
CA VAL A 511 -15.28 14.68 23.71
C VAL A 511 -16.30 14.24 24.75
N ILE A 512 -16.03 13.09 25.38
CA ILE A 512 -16.98 12.37 26.25
C ILE A 512 -16.67 12.52 27.75
#